data_AF-A0A3M1VTN8-F1
#
_entry.id   AF-A0A3M1VTN8-F1
#
_cell.length_a   1.000
_cell.length_b   1.000
_cell.length_c   1.000
_cell.angle_alpha   90.00
_cell.angle_beta   90.00
_cell.angle_gamma   90.00
#
_symmetry.space_group_name_H-M   'P 1'
#
loop_
_entity.id
_entity.type
_entity.pdbx_description
1 polymer ?
#
loop_
_entity_poly.entity_id
_entity_poly.type
_entity_poly.pdbx_seq_one_letter_code
_entity_poly.pdbx_strand_id
1 'polypeptide(L)'
;MPPRDDSSSRPPPQEFSRLRAAVRQCLRRLDRAREHFEAGVRELERLDFALERLEESWNGDGSPARLPSRWRRRSRRPARGIARADALLVRVLPGGERLFSIDGGPSFRLPPRLGRALLLLAAEGGRGEDGLGEWIPATRLRRELEGRAGRPLSSSSVRETIRLLRRSLLEKARVDPRLLETCPGRGYRLALASPPRTVFAAERRHEEPGPGRSRAATMDEP
;
A
#
# COMPACT_ATOMS: atom_id res chain seq x y z
N MET A 1 25.82 1.81 63.94
CA MET A 1 25.26 1.66 62.59
C MET A 1 25.28 0.18 62.23
N PRO A 2 24.14 -0.48 62.02
CA PRO A 2 24.13 -1.87 61.58
C PRO A 2 24.60 -1.96 60.11
N PRO A 3 25.32 -3.03 59.73
CA PRO A 3 25.72 -3.27 58.36
C PRO A 3 24.46 -3.52 57.51
N ARG A 4 24.37 -2.82 56.37
CA ARG A 4 23.36 -3.12 55.35
C ARG A 4 23.78 -4.41 54.67
N ASP A 5 23.01 -5.46 54.93
CA ASP A 5 23.05 -6.70 54.16
C ASP A 5 22.60 -6.39 52.72
N ASP A 6 23.55 -6.04 51.85
CA ASP A 6 23.38 -6.00 50.40
C ASP A 6 23.35 -7.43 49.85
N SER A 7 22.43 -8.25 50.37
CA SER A 7 22.04 -9.53 49.80
C SER A 7 21.19 -9.29 48.55
N SER A 8 21.77 -8.64 47.55
CA SER A 8 21.22 -8.58 46.20
C SER A 8 21.30 -9.99 45.60
N SER A 9 20.31 -10.80 45.94
CA SER A 9 20.14 -12.19 45.53
C SER A 9 20.05 -12.24 44.00
N ARG A 10 21.20 -12.37 43.35
CA ARG A 10 21.26 -12.74 41.94
C ARG A 10 20.59 -14.10 41.82
N PRO A 11 19.53 -14.23 40.99
CA PRO A 11 18.85 -15.51 40.85
C PRO A 11 19.87 -16.60 40.48
N PRO A 12 19.82 -17.77 41.12
CA PRO A 12 20.75 -18.85 40.82
C PRO A 12 20.70 -19.17 39.31
N PRO A 13 21.83 -19.51 38.68
CA PRO A 13 21.94 -19.73 37.23
C PRO A 13 20.89 -20.69 36.61
N GLN A 14 20.34 -21.58 37.44
CA GLN A 14 19.31 -22.53 37.08
C GLN A 14 17.95 -21.87 36.81
N GLU A 15 17.58 -20.83 37.55
CA GLU A 15 16.31 -20.12 37.37
C GLU A 15 16.27 -19.36 36.03
N PHE A 16 17.36 -18.69 35.68
CA PHE A 16 17.51 -18.05 34.37
C PHE A 16 17.41 -19.05 33.21
N SER A 17 18.00 -20.24 33.38
CA SER A 17 17.95 -21.28 32.37
C SER A 17 16.54 -21.81 32.16
N ARG A 18 15.78 -22.00 33.25
CA ARG A 18 14.35 -22.37 33.22
C ARG A 18 13.49 -21.29 32.57
N LEU A 19 13.70 -20.01 32.93
CA LEU A 19 12.97 -18.89 32.34
C LEU A 19 13.25 -18.78 30.83
N ARG A 20 14.52 -18.89 30.40
CA ARG A 20 14.89 -18.90 28.97
C ARG A 20 14.28 -20.09 28.22
N ALA A 21 14.16 -21.26 28.85
CA ALA A 21 13.50 -22.41 28.26
C ALA A 21 11.98 -22.15 28.09
N ALA A 22 11.33 -21.60 29.12
CA ALA A 22 9.91 -21.26 29.08
C ALA A 22 9.60 -20.19 28.02
N VAL A 23 10.41 -19.13 27.92
CA VAL A 23 10.27 -18.10 26.87
C VAL A 23 10.41 -18.72 25.48
N ARG A 24 11.42 -19.57 25.25
CA ARG A 24 11.61 -20.27 23.97
C ARG A 24 10.42 -21.18 23.64
N GLN A 25 9.85 -21.86 24.62
CA GLN A 25 8.66 -22.68 24.43
C GLN A 25 7.44 -21.82 24.07
N CYS A 26 7.26 -20.68 24.73
CA CYS A 26 6.17 -19.75 24.44
C CYS A 26 6.27 -19.19 23.02
N LEU A 27 7.47 -18.80 22.58
CA LEU A 27 7.71 -18.35 21.20
C LEU A 27 7.35 -19.43 20.17
N ARG A 28 7.76 -20.68 20.39
CA ARG A 28 7.36 -21.79 19.49
C ARG A 28 5.84 -22.00 19.44
N ARG A 29 5.13 -21.79 20.55
CA ARG A 29 3.65 -21.87 20.57
C ARG A 29 3.02 -20.74 19.76
N LEU A 30 3.57 -19.53 19.85
CA LEU A 30 3.12 -18.39 19.03
C LEU A 30 3.37 -18.63 17.54
N ASP A 31 4.53 -19.17 17.18
CA ASP A 31 4.84 -19.49 15.77
C ASP A 31 3.88 -20.54 15.21
N ARG A 32 3.59 -21.62 15.96
CA ARG A 32 2.59 -22.62 15.56
C ARG A 32 1.19 -22.03 15.42
N ALA A 33 0.77 -21.18 16.36
CA ALA A 33 -0.53 -20.51 16.28
C ALA A 33 -0.62 -19.62 15.05
N ARG A 34 0.47 -18.92 14.71
CA ARG A 34 0.56 -18.12 13.50
C ARG A 34 0.49 -18.98 12.24
N GLU A 35 1.19 -20.12 12.19
CA GLU A 35 1.11 -21.06 11.06
C GLU A 35 -0.32 -21.59 10.86
N HIS A 36 -1.02 -21.95 11.94
CA HIS A 36 -2.42 -22.36 11.88
C HIS A 36 -3.33 -21.24 11.36
N PHE A 37 -3.12 -20.00 11.82
CA PHE A 37 -3.89 -18.86 11.33
C PHE A 37 -3.62 -18.58 9.85
N GLU A 38 -2.36 -18.65 9.41
CA GLU A 38 -1.97 -18.51 8.00
C GLU A 38 -2.55 -19.64 7.13
N ALA A 39 -2.67 -20.86 7.66
CA ALA A 39 -3.35 -21.97 7.00
C ALA A 39 -4.86 -21.72 6.88
N GLY A 40 -5.50 -21.25 7.94
CA GLY A 40 -6.93 -20.88 7.93
C GLY A 40 -7.24 -19.75 6.96
N VAL A 41 -6.37 -18.73 6.88
CA VAL A 41 -6.50 -17.65 5.89
C VAL A 41 -6.40 -18.20 4.46
N ARG A 42 -5.44 -19.10 4.19
CA ARG A 42 -5.32 -19.76 2.88
C ARG A 42 -6.56 -20.57 2.52
N GLU A 43 -7.18 -21.23 3.49
CA GLU A 43 -8.41 -21.99 3.26
C GLU A 43 -9.61 -21.10 2.95
N LEU A 44 -9.77 -19.99 3.69
CA LEU A 44 -10.80 -18.99 3.38
C LEU A 44 -10.60 -18.39 1.98
N GLU A 45 -9.36 -18.11 1.59
CA GLU A 45 -9.03 -17.61 0.25
C GLU A 45 -9.36 -18.65 -0.85
N ARG A 46 -9.13 -19.95 -0.59
CA ARG A 46 -9.55 -21.03 -1.50
C ARG A 46 -11.07 -21.12 -1.64
N LEU A 47 -11.80 -21.00 -0.54
CA LEU A 47 -13.27 -21.03 -0.54
C LEU A 47 -13.86 -19.83 -1.27
N ASP A 48 -13.32 -18.63 -1.05
CA ASP A 48 -13.71 -17.41 -1.77
C ASP A 48 -13.52 -17.60 -3.29
N PHE A 49 -12.36 -18.12 -3.70
CA PHE A 49 -12.09 -18.44 -5.10
C PHE A 49 -13.05 -19.52 -5.67
N ALA A 50 -13.37 -20.55 -4.89
CA ALA A 50 -14.32 -21.58 -5.31
C ALA A 50 -15.73 -21.01 -5.48
N LEU A 51 -16.15 -20.10 -4.60
CA LEU A 51 -17.41 -19.37 -4.73
C LEU A 51 -17.43 -18.51 -6.00
N GLU A 52 -16.36 -17.77 -6.28
CA GLU A 52 -16.24 -17.00 -7.52
C GLU A 52 -16.38 -17.92 -8.76
N ARG A 53 -15.75 -19.10 -8.76
CA ARG A 53 -15.87 -20.07 -9.86
C ARG A 53 -17.29 -20.65 -10.01
N LEU A 54 -18.00 -20.88 -8.91
CA LEU A 54 -19.39 -21.33 -8.93
C LEU A 54 -20.33 -20.24 -9.42
N GLU A 55 -20.11 -18.99 -9.02
CA GLU A 55 -20.85 -17.85 -9.56
C GLU A 55 -20.61 -17.70 -11.07
N GLU A 56 -19.39 -17.93 -11.55
CA GLU A 56 -19.07 -17.91 -12.98
C GLU A 56 -19.78 -19.02 -13.76
N SER A 57 -19.83 -20.25 -13.22
CA SER A 57 -20.53 -21.36 -13.89
C SER A 57 -22.04 -21.15 -13.94
N TRP A 58 -22.64 -20.54 -12.91
CA TRP A 58 -24.06 -20.20 -12.90
C TRP A 58 -24.44 -19.03 -13.83
N ASN A 59 -23.50 -18.16 -14.17
CA ASN A 59 -23.73 -17.04 -15.08
C ASN A 59 -23.35 -17.35 -16.54
N GLY A 60 -22.70 -18.48 -16.80
CA GLY A 60 -22.09 -18.83 -18.09
C GLY A 60 -22.99 -19.48 -19.14
N ASP A 61 -24.10 -20.11 -18.75
CA ASP A 61 -25.04 -20.76 -19.68
C ASP A 61 -26.46 -20.21 -19.50
N GLY A 62 -27.10 -19.87 -20.62
CA GLY A 62 -28.32 -19.08 -20.65
C GLY A 62 -29.54 -19.71 -19.95
N SER A 63 -30.31 -18.85 -19.29
CA SER A 63 -31.73 -18.99 -18.85
C SER A 63 -32.00 -19.39 -17.38
N PRO A 64 -33.13 -18.96 -16.77
CA PRO A 64 -33.09 -17.93 -15.75
C PRO A 64 -33.78 -18.38 -14.46
N ALA A 65 -33.01 -18.78 -13.46
CA ALA A 65 -33.52 -18.82 -12.09
C ALA A 65 -33.50 -17.40 -11.51
N ARG A 66 -34.68 -16.82 -11.31
CA ARG A 66 -34.88 -15.47 -10.76
C ARG A 66 -34.41 -15.43 -9.30
N LEU A 67 -33.13 -15.14 -9.09
CA LEU A 67 -32.64 -14.71 -7.79
C LEU A 67 -33.32 -13.38 -7.37
N PRO A 68 -33.64 -13.20 -6.07
CA PRO A 68 -34.30 -12.01 -5.56
C PRO A 68 -33.59 -10.73 -5.99
N SER A 69 -34.35 -9.79 -6.55
CA SER A 69 -33.95 -8.52 -7.18
C SER A 69 -33.14 -7.56 -6.28
N ARG A 70 -32.94 -7.91 -5.01
CA ARG A 70 -32.12 -7.17 -4.04
C ARG A 70 -30.60 -7.32 -4.26
N TRP A 71 -30.15 -8.30 -5.06
CA TRP A 71 -28.72 -8.51 -5.36
C TRP A 71 -28.29 -7.96 -6.73
N ARG A 72 -29.23 -7.49 -7.58
CA ARG A 72 -28.95 -7.05 -8.96
C ARG A 72 -28.39 -5.62 -9.12
N ARG A 73 -27.97 -4.95 -8.05
CA ARG A 73 -27.42 -3.57 -8.13
C ARG A 73 -25.90 -3.44 -8.03
N ARG A 74 -25.14 -4.54 -8.06
CA ARG A 74 -23.68 -4.46 -8.23
C ARG A 74 -23.21 -5.39 -9.33
N SER A 75 -22.20 -4.92 -10.05
CA SER A 75 -21.37 -5.62 -11.02
C SER A 75 -22.01 -6.02 -12.36
N ARG A 76 -22.37 -5.02 -13.17
CA ARG A 76 -21.90 -5.05 -14.57
C ARG A 76 -20.38 -4.83 -14.53
N ARG A 77 -19.59 -5.88 -14.37
CA ARG A 77 -18.13 -5.82 -14.52
C ARG A 77 -17.81 -5.93 -16.01
N PRO A 78 -17.13 -4.95 -16.63
CA PRO A 78 -16.70 -5.05 -18.02
C PRO A 78 -15.66 -6.18 -18.18
N ALA A 79 -15.57 -6.69 -19.41
CA ALA A 79 -14.74 -7.81 -19.84
C ALA A 79 -13.29 -7.72 -19.31
N ARG A 80 -12.72 -8.90 -19.03
CA ARG A 80 -11.43 -9.14 -18.38
C ARG A 80 -10.25 -8.61 -19.19
N GLY A 81 -9.97 -7.31 -19.12
CA GLY A 81 -8.64 -6.76 -19.42
C GLY A 81 -7.80 -6.72 -18.13
N ILE A 82 -6.52 -7.08 -18.22
CA ILE A 82 -5.54 -6.75 -17.17
C ILE A 82 -5.43 -5.23 -17.17
N ALA A 83 -5.86 -4.60 -16.09
CA ALA A 83 -5.72 -3.15 -15.96
C ALA A 83 -4.23 -2.82 -15.89
N ARG A 84 -3.77 -1.97 -16.80
CA ARG A 84 -2.37 -1.55 -16.92
C ARG A 84 -2.31 -0.02 -16.96
N ALA A 85 -1.31 0.53 -16.30
CA ALA A 85 -0.95 1.93 -16.40
C ALA A 85 0.45 2.05 -16.99
N ASP A 86 0.70 3.10 -17.76
CA ASP A 86 1.98 3.30 -18.42
C ASP A 86 2.95 4.11 -17.56
N ALA A 87 2.45 5.12 -16.83
CA ALA A 87 3.29 6.02 -16.05
C ALA A 87 2.64 6.48 -14.74
N LEU A 88 3.45 6.51 -13.68
CA LEU A 88 3.13 7.16 -12.41
C LEU A 88 4.01 8.41 -12.27
N LEU A 89 3.39 9.58 -12.18
CA LEU A 89 4.05 10.85 -11.89
C LEU A 89 3.89 11.17 -10.40
N VAL A 90 4.99 11.52 -9.75
CA VAL A 90 5.05 11.89 -8.33
C VAL A 90 5.61 13.30 -8.23
N ARG A 91 4.77 14.27 -7.88
CA ARG A 91 5.21 15.64 -7.63
C ARG A 91 5.41 15.87 -6.14
N VAL A 92 6.63 16.17 -5.73
CA VAL A 92 6.95 16.54 -4.34
C VAL A 92 6.70 18.04 -4.18
N LEU A 93 5.86 18.40 -3.20
CA LEU A 93 5.50 19.78 -2.88
C LEU A 93 6.47 20.37 -1.85
N PRO A 94 6.55 21.72 -1.73
CA PRO A 94 7.45 22.40 -0.77
C PRO A 94 7.26 22.07 0.72
N GLY A 95 6.22 21.31 1.11
CA GLY A 95 6.02 20.81 2.48
C GLY A 95 6.35 19.32 2.67
N GLY A 96 7.00 18.68 1.70
CA GLY A 96 7.24 17.23 1.70
C GLY A 96 6.01 16.38 1.35
N GLU A 97 4.84 17.02 1.19
CA GLU A 97 3.65 16.40 0.62
C GLU A 97 3.86 15.92 -0.81
N ARG A 98 3.05 14.94 -1.24
CA ARG A 98 3.16 14.33 -2.56
C ARG A 98 1.83 14.36 -3.28
N LEU A 99 1.88 14.80 -4.53
CA LEU A 99 0.80 14.64 -5.51
C LEU A 99 1.16 13.50 -6.46
N PHE A 100 0.18 12.66 -6.74
CA PHE A 100 0.31 11.52 -7.64
C PHE A 100 -0.58 11.76 -8.87
N SER A 101 -0.14 11.35 -10.04
CA SER A 101 -0.95 11.29 -11.26
C SER A 101 -0.58 10.03 -12.03
N ILE A 102 -1.57 9.32 -12.56
CA ILE A 102 -1.39 8.08 -13.32
C ILE A 102 -1.85 8.37 -14.75
N ASP A 103 -0.99 8.08 -15.73
CA ASP A 103 -1.26 8.25 -17.16
C ASP A 103 -1.74 9.66 -17.55
N GLY A 104 -1.21 10.68 -16.88
CA GLY A 104 -1.61 12.08 -17.12
C GLY A 104 -3.01 12.43 -16.58
N GLY A 105 -3.65 11.51 -15.85
CA GLY A 105 -4.93 11.72 -15.19
C GLY A 105 -4.90 12.75 -14.05
N PRO A 106 -6.03 12.96 -13.37
CA PRO A 106 -6.16 13.97 -12.33
C PRO A 106 -5.13 13.76 -11.22
N SER A 107 -4.50 14.85 -10.78
CA SER A 107 -3.57 14.79 -9.66
C SER A 107 -4.32 14.58 -8.35
N PHE A 108 -3.84 13.68 -7.50
CA PHE A 108 -4.47 13.34 -6.23
C PHE A 108 -3.47 13.25 -5.08
N ARG A 109 -3.96 13.50 -3.86
CA ARG A 109 -3.17 13.35 -2.62
C ARG A 109 -3.55 12.07 -1.89
N LEU A 110 -2.54 11.39 -1.37
CA LEU A 110 -2.67 10.24 -0.51
C LEU A 110 -2.16 10.56 0.90
N PRO A 111 -2.78 9.99 1.95
CA PRO A 111 -2.19 9.96 3.27
C PRO A 111 -0.75 9.40 3.21
N PRO A 112 0.18 9.86 4.07
CA PRO A 112 1.60 9.50 3.99
C PRO A 112 1.86 7.99 3.88
N ARG A 113 1.12 7.19 4.66
CA ARG A 113 1.20 5.73 4.65
C ARG A 113 0.78 5.12 3.31
N LEU A 114 -0.33 5.58 2.71
CA LEU A 114 -0.80 5.08 1.42
C LEU A 114 0.12 5.52 0.29
N GLY A 115 0.58 6.77 0.32
CA GLY A 115 1.53 7.29 -0.66
C GLY A 115 2.86 6.53 -0.61
N ARG A 116 3.32 6.14 0.58
CA ARG A 116 4.51 5.28 0.74
C ARG A 116 4.27 3.89 0.17
N ALA A 117 3.15 3.25 0.49
CA ALA A 117 2.81 1.94 -0.06
C ALA A 117 2.77 1.96 -1.60
N LEU A 118 2.13 2.98 -2.19
CA LEU A 118 2.10 3.16 -3.64
C LEU A 118 3.50 3.29 -4.24
N LEU A 119 4.38 4.06 -3.61
CA LEU A 119 5.76 4.25 -4.07
C LEU A 119 6.60 2.97 -3.95
N LEU A 120 6.44 2.22 -2.87
CA LEU A 120 7.13 0.92 -2.72
C LEU A 120 6.74 -0.01 -3.87
N LEU A 121 5.44 -0.09 -4.16
CA LEU A 121 4.91 -0.91 -5.24
C LEU A 121 5.34 -0.42 -6.63
N ALA A 122 5.54 0.88 -6.82
CA ALA A 122 5.94 1.45 -8.11
C ALA A 122 7.46 1.42 -8.34
N ALA A 123 8.28 1.66 -7.30
CA ALA A 123 9.72 1.88 -7.44
C ALA A 123 10.58 0.65 -7.10
N GLU A 124 10.18 -0.13 -6.09
CA GLU A 124 11.07 -1.14 -5.49
C GLU A 124 10.86 -2.57 -5.98
N GLY A 125 9.81 -2.81 -6.77
CA GLY A 125 9.63 -4.07 -7.47
C GLY A 125 10.59 -4.23 -8.65
N GLY A 126 11.11 -3.15 -9.25
CA GLY A 126 11.72 -3.32 -10.57
C GLY A 126 10.70 -3.86 -11.58
N ARG A 127 11.17 -4.57 -12.62
CA ARG A 127 10.30 -5.12 -13.66
C ARG A 127 10.17 -6.64 -13.53
N GLY A 128 8.94 -7.12 -13.53
CA GLY A 128 8.63 -8.52 -13.75
C GLY A 128 8.86 -8.93 -15.20
N GLU A 129 8.84 -10.25 -15.44
CA GLU A 129 9.03 -10.86 -16.77
C GLU A 129 7.98 -10.39 -17.80
N ASP A 130 6.80 -10.00 -17.33
CA ASP A 130 5.72 -9.46 -18.16
C ASP A 130 5.87 -7.95 -18.48
N GLY A 131 6.99 -7.35 -18.08
CA GLY A 131 7.30 -5.94 -18.30
C GLY A 131 6.51 -4.99 -17.39
N LEU A 132 5.71 -5.51 -16.45
CA LEU A 132 5.03 -4.74 -15.41
C LEU A 132 5.90 -4.66 -14.15
N GLY A 133 5.42 -4.00 -13.09
CA GLY A 133 6.08 -4.04 -11.79
C GLY A 133 6.25 -5.48 -11.27
N GLU A 134 7.27 -5.76 -10.47
CA GLU A 134 7.43 -7.07 -9.82
C GLU A 134 6.46 -7.28 -8.66
N TRP A 135 6.21 -8.55 -8.34
CA TRP A 135 5.53 -8.96 -7.13
C TRP A 135 6.34 -8.63 -5.87
N ILE A 136 5.76 -7.84 -4.97
CA ILE A 136 6.34 -7.53 -3.67
C ILE A 136 5.68 -8.41 -2.60
N PRO A 137 6.46 -9.26 -1.90
CA PRO A 137 5.92 -10.07 -0.81
C PRO A 137 5.29 -9.20 0.28
N ALA A 138 4.17 -9.67 0.84
CA ALA A 138 3.47 -8.95 1.91
C ALA A 138 4.37 -8.66 3.12
N THR A 139 5.32 -9.56 3.43
CA THR A 139 6.31 -9.42 4.50
C THR A 139 7.32 -8.30 4.22
N ARG A 140 7.77 -8.14 2.97
CA ARG A 140 8.63 -7.04 2.54
C ARG A 140 7.88 -5.72 2.64
N LEU A 141 6.68 -5.64 2.07
CA LEU A 141 5.84 -4.44 2.16
C LEU A 141 5.56 -4.06 3.63
N ARG A 142 5.31 -5.04 4.49
CA ARG A 142 5.16 -4.82 5.94
C ARG A 142 6.41 -4.19 6.54
N ARG A 143 7.59 -4.80 6.35
CA ARG A 143 8.86 -4.34 6.93
C ARG A 143 9.18 -2.90 6.52
N GLU A 144 8.98 -2.56 5.25
CA GLU A 144 9.23 -1.21 4.75
C GLU A 144 8.25 -0.17 5.31
N LEU A 145 6.99 -0.57 5.56
CA LEU A 145 6.01 0.30 6.21
C LEU A 145 6.26 0.44 7.72
N GLU A 146 6.77 -0.61 8.39
CA GLU A 146 7.13 -0.61 9.82
C GLU A 146 8.33 0.30 10.10
N GLY A 147 9.39 0.21 9.28
CA GLY A 147 10.65 0.93 9.50
C GLY A 147 10.50 2.45 9.63
N ARG A 148 9.42 3.02 9.09
CA ARG A 148 9.07 4.45 9.28
C ARG A 148 7.98 4.72 10.29
N ALA A 149 7.08 3.77 10.52
CA ALA A 149 6.02 3.93 11.52
C ALA A 149 6.57 3.83 12.95
N GLY A 150 7.77 3.27 13.14
CA GLY A 150 8.38 3.07 14.45
C GLY A 150 7.65 2.05 15.33
N ARG A 151 6.74 1.27 14.73
CA ARG A 151 5.95 0.25 15.42
C ARG A 151 5.68 -0.95 14.51
N PRO A 152 5.56 -2.16 15.08
CA PRO A 152 5.19 -3.35 14.31
C PRO A 152 3.79 -3.20 13.72
N LEU A 153 3.61 -3.75 12.51
CA LEU A 153 2.36 -3.77 11.77
C LEU A 153 1.88 -5.21 11.64
N SER A 154 0.57 -5.43 11.80
CA SER A 154 -0.01 -6.74 11.53
C SER A 154 -0.17 -6.97 10.01
N SER A 155 -0.23 -8.23 9.58
CA SER A 155 -0.55 -8.58 8.19
C SER A 155 -1.91 -7.99 7.76
N SER A 156 -2.89 -7.97 8.67
CA SER A 156 -4.19 -7.33 8.45
C SER A 156 -4.05 -5.84 8.17
N SER A 157 -3.11 -5.16 8.82
CA SER A 157 -2.84 -3.74 8.58
C SER A 157 -2.28 -3.47 7.18
N VAL A 158 -1.47 -4.40 6.63
CA VAL A 158 -0.99 -4.31 5.24
C VAL A 158 -2.13 -4.53 4.26
N ARG A 159 -2.97 -5.55 4.49
CA ARG A 159 -4.15 -5.81 3.67
C ARG A 159 -5.11 -4.61 3.65
N GLU A 160 -5.35 -4.00 4.82
CA GLU A 160 -6.15 -2.78 4.93
C GLU A 160 -5.51 -1.60 4.18
N THR A 161 -4.19 -1.45 4.26
CA THR A 161 -3.45 -0.43 3.50
C THR A 161 -3.68 -0.59 1.99
N ILE A 162 -3.60 -1.82 1.47
CA ILE A 162 -3.85 -2.15 0.05
C ILE A 162 -5.31 -1.88 -0.33
N ARG A 163 -6.27 -2.26 0.53
CA ARG A 163 -7.70 -2.00 0.31
C ARG A 163 -7.99 -0.51 0.21
N LEU A 164 -7.46 0.30 1.13
CA LEU A 164 -7.62 1.76 1.13
C LEU A 164 -6.92 2.40 -0.07
N LEU A 165 -5.78 1.84 -0.52
CA LEU A 165 -5.10 2.29 -1.72
C LEU A 165 -5.96 2.05 -2.97
N ARG A 166 -6.51 0.84 -3.16
CA ARG A 166 -7.46 0.56 -4.28
C ARG A 166 -8.63 1.52 -4.29
N ARG A 167 -9.23 1.75 -3.12
CA ARG A 167 -10.34 2.70 -2.98
C ARG A 167 -9.93 4.12 -3.37
N SER A 168 -8.75 4.56 -2.93
CA SER A 168 -8.23 5.89 -3.25
C SER A 168 -7.92 6.04 -4.75
N LEU A 169 -7.39 5.00 -5.40
CA LEU A 169 -7.15 4.98 -6.84
C LEU A 169 -8.47 5.14 -7.62
N LEU A 170 -9.52 4.43 -7.23
CA LEU A 170 -10.82 4.56 -7.86
C LEU A 170 -11.46 5.94 -7.61
N GLU A 171 -11.54 6.36 -6.35
CA GLU A 171 -12.29 7.57 -5.97
C GLU A 171 -11.56 8.87 -6.36
N LYS A 172 -10.23 8.91 -6.23
CA LYS A 172 -9.45 10.14 -6.42
C LYS A 172 -8.75 10.21 -7.77
N ALA A 173 -8.18 9.10 -8.22
CA ALA A 173 -7.45 9.06 -9.49
C ALA A 173 -8.33 8.66 -10.67
N ARG A 174 -9.55 8.14 -10.40
CA ARG A 174 -10.49 7.60 -11.41
C ARG A 174 -9.86 6.51 -12.27
N VAL A 175 -8.95 5.74 -11.69
CA VAL A 175 -8.31 4.61 -12.37
C VAL A 175 -8.89 3.28 -11.91
N ASP A 176 -8.73 2.24 -12.71
CA ASP A 176 -9.20 0.90 -12.35
C ASP A 176 -8.46 0.39 -11.11
N PRO A 177 -9.15 0.04 -10.00
CA PRO A 177 -8.52 -0.52 -8.81
C PRO A 177 -7.79 -1.84 -9.06
N ARG A 178 -8.06 -2.53 -10.18
CA ARG A 178 -7.35 -3.72 -10.64
C ARG A 178 -5.90 -3.45 -11.04
N LEU A 179 -5.50 -2.19 -11.22
CA LEU A 179 -4.09 -1.80 -11.35
C LEU A 179 -3.24 -2.28 -10.17
N LEU A 180 -3.85 -2.42 -8.98
CA LEU A 180 -3.21 -2.98 -7.82
C LEU A 180 -3.60 -4.45 -7.68
N GLU A 181 -2.72 -5.34 -8.10
CA GLU A 181 -2.94 -6.78 -8.14
C GLU A 181 -2.54 -7.44 -6.81
N THR A 182 -3.19 -8.57 -6.51
CA THR A 182 -2.83 -9.44 -5.38
C THR A 182 -2.74 -10.87 -5.90
N CYS A 183 -1.64 -11.54 -5.59
CA CYS A 183 -1.44 -12.93 -5.93
C CYS A 183 -1.08 -13.71 -4.65
N PRO A 184 -1.86 -14.75 -4.29
CA PRO A 184 -1.53 -15.62 -3.17
C PRO A 184 -0.12 -16.19 -3.30
N GLY A 185 0.64 -16.14 -2.21
CA GLY A 185 2.04 -16.62 -2.18
C GLY A 185 3.08 -15.67 -2.80
N ARG A 186 2.70 -14.76 -3.73
CA ARG A 186 3.63 -13.78 -4.33
C ARG A 186 3.54 -12.39 -3.71
N GLY A 187 2.35 -11.97 -3.28
CA GLY A 187 2.11 -10.70 -2.60
C GLY A 187 1.34 -9.69 -3.43
N TYR A 188 1.85 -8.46 -3.51
CA TYR A 188 1.17 -7.31 -4.11
C TYR A 188 2.00 -6.69 -5.22
N ARG A 189 1.32 -6.12 -6.22
CA ARG A 189 1.99 -5.53 -7.38
C ARG A 189 1.18 -4.41 -7.96
N LEU A 190 1.85 -3.36 -8.43
CA LEU A 190 1.21 -2.33 -9.25
C LEU A 190 1.51 -2.65 -10.72
N ALA A 191 0.47 -2.82 -11.52
CA ALA A 191 0.54 -3.11 -12.96
C ALA A 191 0.97 -1.87 -13.77
N LEU A 192 2.17 -1.39 -13.47
CA LEU A 192 2.78 -0.19 -14.05
C LEU A 192 3.86 -0.57 -15.06
N ALA A 193 3.80 -0.01 -16.25
CA ALA A 193 4.71 -0.32 -17.35
C ALA A 193 5.94 0.57 -17.42
N SER A 194 6.08 1.58 -16.56
CA SER A 194 7.29 2.40 -16.47
C SER A 194 7.59 2.70 -15.02
N PRO A 195 8.87 2.87 -14.63
CA PRO A 195 9.21 3.31 -13.29
C PRO A 195 8.60 4.68 -13.00
N PRO A 196 8.27 4.98 -11.73
CA PRO A 196 7.66 6.24 -11.35
C PRO A 196 8.60 7.41 -11.66
N ARG A 197 8.06 8.45 -12.29
CA ARG A 197 8.78 9.69 -12.55
C ARG A 197 8.56 10.64 -11.38
N THR A 198 9.63 11.01 -10.69
CA THR A 198 9.56 11.97 -9.59
C THR A 198 9.97 13.35 -10.09
N VAL A 199 9.11 14.34 -9.88
CA VAL A 199 9.35 15.74 -10.21
C VAL A 199 9.31 16.53 -8.92
N PHE A 200 10.39 17.25 -8.62
CA PHE A 200 10.41 18.20 -7.54
C PHE A 200 9.77 19.48 -8.04
N ALA A 201 8.74 19.97 -7.35
CA ALA A 201 8.24 21.30 -7.66
C ALA A 201 9.39 22.27 -7.36
N ALA A 202 10.03 22.78 -8.42
CA ALA A 202 10.97 23.88 -8.26
C ALA A 202 10.22 24.97 -7.49
N GLU A 203 10.84 25.48 -6.42
CA GLU A 203 10.42 26.73 -5.83
C GLU A 203 10.40 27.72 -6.99
N ARG A 204 9.20 28.03 -7.49
CA ARG A 204 9.03 29.23 -8.28
C ARG A 204 9.40 30.31 -7.29
N ARG A 205 10.67 30.72 -7.31
CA ARG A 205 11.07 32.01 -6.78
C ARG A 205 10.06 32.94 -7.41
N HIS A 206 9.17 33.48 -6.58
CA HIS A 206 8.42 34.65 -6.95
C HIS A 206 9.48 35.65 -7.38
N GLU A 207 9.78 35.71 -8.67
CA GLU A 207 10.13 36.97 -9.29
C GLU A 207 8.89 37.82 -9.02
N GLU A 208 8.93 38.54 -7.90
CA GLU A 208 8.12 39.72 -7.75
C GLU A 208 8.27 40.48 -9.06
N PRO A 209 7.17 40.81 -9.76
CA PRO A 209 7.26 41.76 -10.84
C PRO A 209 7.85 43.03 -10.22
N GLY A 210 9.14 43.25 -10.46
CA GLY A 210 9.86 44.40 -9.91
C GLY A 210 9.04 45.65 -10.21
N PRO A 211 8.92 46.57 -9.24
CA PRO A 211 8.02 47.72 -9.36
C PRO A 211 8.32 48.40 -10.68
N GLY A 212 7.29 48.46 -11.52
CA GLY A 212 7.36 49.08 -12.83
C GLY A 212 8.01 50.44 -12.68
N ARG A 213 9.16 50.62 -13.32
CA ARG A 213 9.72 51.93 -13.58
C ARG A 213 8.71 52.64 -14.50
N SER A 214 7.74 53.31 -13.90
CA SER A 214 6.95 54.34 -14.54
C SER A 214 7.93 55.38 -15.07
N ARG A 215 8.27 55.28 -16.36
CA ARG A 215 8.92 56.35 -17.09
C ARG A 215 7.89 57.49 -17.16
N ALA A 216 8.12 58.51 -16.35
CA ALA A 216 7.53 59.82 -16.56
C ALA A 216 7.89 60.27 -17.98
N ALA A 217 6.87 60.37 -18.85
CA ALA A 217 6.99 61.05 -20.11
C ALA A 217 6.91 62.55 -19.80
N THR A 218 8.07 63.20 -19.80
CA THR A 218 8.20 64.66 -19.88
C THR A 218 7.60 65.08 -21.23
N MET A 219 6.44 65.75 -21.20
CA MET A 219 5.99 66.56 -22.33
C MET A 219 6.70 67.90 -22.24
N ASP A 220 7.65 68.11 -23.14
CA ASP A 220 8.10 69.44 -23.56
C ASP A 220 7.18 69.92 -24.69
N GLU A 221 6.62 71.11 -24.45
CA GLU A 221 6.29 72.26 -25.31
C GLU A 221 6.34 72.14 -26.85
N PRO A 222 5.49 72.90 -27.58
CA PRO A 222 5.56 74.38 -27.60
C PRO A 222 4.29 75.14 -27.21
#